data_AF-A0A6G5R2T1-F1
#
_entry.id   AF-A0A6G5R2T1-F1
#
_cell.length_a   1.000
_cell.length_b   1.000
_cell.length_c   1.000
_cell.angle_alpha   90.00
_cell.angle_beta   90.00
_cell.angle_gamma   90.00
#
_symmetry.space_group_name_H-M   'P 1'
#
loop_
_entity.id
_entity.type
_entity.pdbx_description
1 polymer ?
#
loop_
_entity_poly.entity_id
_entity_poly.type
_entity_poly.pdbx_seq_one_letter_code
_entity_poly.pdbx_strand_id
1 'polypeptide(L)'
;MELIPLDLKPLSKLYDVLDKFYPNWEARQDDYYLTELAFMILKVFKCSYTDETIINNLRTCKVDKYQDELSKIYEMPLEAYTWICDNRMAKDRAKASKKRYLKREHLPQ
;
A
#
# COMPACT_ATOMS: atom_id res chain seq x y z
N MET A 1 14.02 17.03 29.11
CA MET A 1 13.27 16.35 28.04
C MET A 1 13.90 15.00 27.85
N GLU A 2 13.26 13.93 28.33
CA GLU A 2 13.67 12.58 27.97
C GLU A 2 13.32 12.33 26.51
N LEU A 3 14.32 11.94 25.71
CA LEU A 3 14.11 11.43 24.37
C LEU A 3 13.57 10.00 24.51
N ILE A 4 12.27 9.83 24.30
CA ILE A 4 11.65 8.50 24.20
C ILE A 4 12.23 7.84 22.94
N PRO A 5 12.85 6.65 23.03
CA PRO A 5 13.34 5.94 21.85
C PRO A 5 12.18 5.68 20.90
N LEU A 6 12.31 6.14 19.65
CA LEU A 6 11.32 5.84 18.62
C LEU A 6 11.44 4.34 18.30
N ASP A 7 10.41 3.55 18.58
CA ASP A 7 10.36 2.17 18.08
C ASP A 7 10.12 2.22 16.57
N LEU A 8 11.21 2.04 15.82
CA LEU A 8 11.21 2.07 14.36
C LEU A 8 10.87 0.73 13.73
N LYS A 9 10.78 -0.36 14.51
CA LYS A 9 10.50 -1.70 13.96
C LYS A 9 9.18 -1.73 13.18
N PRO A 10 8.12 -1.04 13.62
CA PRO A 10 6.88 -1.00 12.85
C PRO A 10 7.02 -0.31 11.50
N LEU A 11 7.85 0.73 11.44
CA LEU A 11 8.15 1.48 10.23
C LEU A 11 9.02 0.70 9.26
N SER A 12 10.03 -0.02 9.77
CA SER A 12 10.91 -0.82 8.91
C SER A 12 10.12 -1.84 8.12
N LYS A 13 9.11 -2.48 8.72
CA LYS A 13 8.28 -3.46 8.01
C LYS A 13 7.43 -2.82 6.91
N LEU A 14 6.91 -1.61 7.12
CA LEU A 14 6.22 -0.87 6.07
C LEU A 14 7.15 -0.60 4.90
N TYR A 15 8.35 -0.08 5.15
CA TYR A 15 9.32 0.23 4.10
C TYR A 15 9.79 -1.02 3.36
N ASP A 16 10.06 -2.13 4.07
CA ASP A 16 10.39 -3.42 3.44
C ASP A 16 9.32 -3.86 2.42
N VAL A 17 8.05 -3.68 2.75
CA VAL A 17 6.92 -3.99 1.87
C VAL A 17 6.90 -3.03 0.67
N LEU A 18 7.08 -1.75 0.91
CA LEU A 18 7.10 -0.75 -0.15
C LEU A 18 8.26 -0.98 -1.13
N ASP A 19 9.45 -1.26 -0.64
CA ASP A 19 10.63 -1.51 -1.48
C ASP A 19 10.47 -2.80 -2.30
N LYS A 20 9.86 -3.84 -1.72
CA LYS A 20 9.63 -5.12 -2.41
C LYS A 20 8.60 -5.03 -3.52
N PHE A 21 7.45 -4.41 -3.25
CA PHE A 21 6.30 -4.44 -4.18
C PHE A 21 6.14 -3.16 -5.02
N TYR A 22 6.74 -2.06 -4.58
CA TYR A 22 6.61 -0.73 -5.19
C TYR A 22 7.99 -0.05 -5.32
N PRO A 23 8.90 -0.59 -6.14
CA PRO A 23 10.20 0.04 -6.33
C PRO A 23 10.06 1.49 -6.77
N ASN A 24 10.87 2.38 -6.17
CA ASN A 24 10.83 3.83 -6.36
C ASN A 24 9.54 4.54 -5.88
N TRP A 25 8.82 3.95 -4.92
CA TRP A 25 7.62 4.55 -4.35
C TRP A 25 7.85 5.97 -3.79
N GLU A 26 9.04 6.26 -3.25
CA GLU A 26 9.41 7.58 -2.71
C GLU A 26 9.31 8.71 -3.73
N ALA A 27 9.55 8.41 -5.02
CA ALA A 27 9.52 9.38 -6.09
C ALA A 27 8.12 9.55 -6.70
N ARG A 28 7.13 8.74 -6.29
CA ARG A 28 5.77 8.79 -6.84
C ARG A 28 5.00 9.96 -6.26
N GLN A 29 4.24 10.63 -7.11
CA GLN A 29 3.34 11.71 -6.72
C GLN A 29 1.93 11.22 -6.39
N ASP A 30 1.65 9.94 -6.65
CA ASP A 30 0.35 9.32 -6.46
C ASP A 30 0.36 8.34 -5.28
N ASP A 31 -0.77 8.25 -4.56
CA ASP A 31 -0.91 7.32 -3.43
C ASP A 31 -1.44 5.94 -3.85
N TYR A 32 -1.36 5.56 -5.13
CA TYR A 32 -2.00 4.33 -5.61
C TYR A 32 -1.47 3.11 -4.86
N TYR A 33 -0.16 3.04 -4.64
CA TYR A 33 0.49 1.96 -3.89
C TYR A 33 -0.07 1.81 -2.46
N LEU A 34 -0.43 2.91 -1.79
CA LEU A 34 -1.10 2.88 -0.49
C LEU A 34 -2.52 2.32 -0.58
N THR A 35 -3.24 2.58 -1.67
CA THR A 35 -4.58 1.99 -1.89
C THR A 35 -4.52 0.48 -2.09
N GLU A 36 -3.49 0.00 -2.80
CA GLU A 36 -3.28 -1.44 -3.02
C GLU A 36 -2.89 -2.14 -1.71
N LEU A 37 -2.01 -1.50 -0.93
CA LEU A 37 -1.61 -2.02 0.37
C LEU A 37 -2.78 -2.02 1.37
N ALA A 38 -3.59 -0.96 1.38
CA ALA A 38 -4.81 -0.90 2.18
C ALA A 38 -5.82 -1.98 1.78
N PHE A 39 -5.96 -2.28 0.48
CA PHE A 39 -6.78 -3.39 0.03
C PHE A 39 -6.29 -4.73 0.58
N MET A 40 -4.98 -4.98 0.56
CA MET A 40 -4.41 -6.22 1.12
C MET A 40 -4.75 -6.35 2.62
N ILE A 41 -4.45 -5.32 3.41
CA ILE A 41 -4.72 -5.30 4.85
C ILE A 41 -6.22 -5.50 5.13
N LEU A 42 -7.08 -4.76 4.43
CA LEU A 42 -8.53 -4.79 4.67
C LEU A 42 -9.20 -6.07 4.16
N LYS A 43 -8.99 -6.42 2.89
CA LYS A 43 -9.79 -7.43 2.19
C LYS A 43 -9.15 -8.80 2.17
N VAL A 44 -7.82 -8.88 2.11
CA VAL A 44 -7.11 -10.16 2.10
C VAL A 44 -6.89 -10.64 3.53
N PHE A 45 -6.42 -9.76 4.42
CA PHE A 45 -6.16 -10.10 5.82
C PHE A 45 -7.30 -9.77 6.79
N LYS A 46 -8.43 -9.27 6.28
CA LYS A 46 -9.69 -9.05 7.03
C LYS A 46 -9.54 -8.13 8.24
N CYS A 47 -8.71 -7.09 8.13
CA CYS A 47 -8.59 -6.06 9.15
C CYS A 47 -9.93 -5.30 9.33
N SER A 48 -10.25 -4.86 10.56
CA SER A 48 -11.55 -4.27 10.91
C SER A 48 -11.70 -2.79 10.58
N TYR A 49 -10.61 -2.09 10.24
CA TYR A 49 -10.62 -0.67 9.93
C TYR A 49 -11.17 -0.37 8.52
N THR A 50 -11.57 0.87 8.27
CA THR A 50 -11.97 1.32 6.93
C THR A 50 -10.76 1.53 6.01
N ASP A 51 -10.96 1.54 4.69
CA ASP A 51 -9.88 1.78 3.73
C ASP A 51 -9.23 3.16 3.97
N GLU A 52 -10.02 4.19 4.20
CA GLU A 52 -9.58 5.56 4.48
C GLU A 52 -8.73 5.61 5.75
N THR A 53 -9.15 4.90 6.79
CA THR A 53 -8.38 4.80 8.04
C THR A 53 -7.02 4.13 7.79
N ILE A 54 -7.00 3.05 7.01
CA ILE A 54 -5.76 2.33 6.71
C ILE A 54 -4.84 3.20 5.85
N ILE A 55 -5.34 3.80 4.77
CA ILE A 55 -4.57 4.69 3.89
C ILE A 55 -3.96 5.85 4.67
N ASN A 56 -4.76 6.53 5.51
CA ASN A 56 -4.27 7.65 6.32
C ASN A 56 -3.19 7.22 7.31
N ASN A 57 -3.33 6.03 7.91
CA ASN A 57 -2.32 5.48 8.82
C ASN A 57 -1.03 5.09 8.08
N LEU A 58 -1.13 4.48 6.90
CA LEU A 58 0.05 4.17 6.07
C LEU A 58 0.78 5.45 5.65
N ARG A 59 0.04 6.47 5.19
CA ARG A 59 0.60 7.77 4.75
C ARG A 59 1.29 8.51 5.90
N THR A 60 0.71 8.46 7.10
CA THR A 60 1.25 9.13 8.30
C THR A 60 2.16 8.22 9.13
N CYS A 61 2.54 7.07 8.59
CA CYS A 61 3.45 6.11 9.23
C CYS A 61 2.96 5.57 10.60
N LYS A 62 1.65 5.54 10.85
CA LYS A 62 1.02 5.02 12.08
C LYS A 62 0.61 3.55 11.92
N VAL A 63 1.59 2.65 11.83
CA VAL A 63 1.40 1.26 11.35
C VAL A 63 1.61 0.17 12.40
N ASP A 64 1.71 0.53 13.68
CA ASP A 64 1.94 -0.41 14.80
C ASP A 64 0.88 -1.51 14.89
N LYS A 65 -0.36 -1.16 14.54
CA LYS A 65 -1.52 -2.05 14.54
C LYS A 65 -1.66 -2.95 13.30
N TYR A 66 -0.75 -2.84 12.33
CA TYR A 66 -0.78 -3.62 11.08
C TYR A 66 0.44 -4.53 10.92
N GLN A 67 1.20 -4.75 11.98
CA GLN A 67 2.49 -5.46 11.89
C GLN A 67 2.34 -6.91 11.43
N ASP A 68 1.29 -7.59 11.89
CA ASP A 68 1.02 -8.96 11.47
C ASP A 68 0.64 -9.03 9.99
N GLU A 69 -0.20 -8.09 9.52
CA GLU A 69 -0.60 -8.00 8.12
C GLU A 69 0.58 -7.61 7.23
N LEU A 70 1.37 -6.61 7.61
CA LEU A 70 2.55 -6.18 6.85
C LEU A 70 3.61 -7.28 6.76
N SER A 71 3.79 -8.07 7.82
CA SER A 71 4.70 -9.22 7.80
C SER A 71 4.22 -10.30 6.83
N LYS A 72 2.93 -10.65 6.86
CA LYS A 72 2.33 -11.61 5.91
C LYS A 72 2.39 -11.11 4.47
N ILE A 73 2.22 -9.81 4.25
CA ILE A 73 2.38 -9.18 2.93
C ILE A 73 3.83 -9.30 2.47
N TYR A 74 4.79 -8.96 3.33
CA TYR A 74 6.21 -9.05 3.01
C TYR A 74 6.65 -10.47 2.64
N GLU A 75 6.12 -11.49 3.31
CA GLU A 75 6.41 -12.91 3.03
C GLU A 75 5.76 -13.41 1.73
N MET A 76 4.77 -12.71 1.19
CA MET A 76 4.07 -13.13 -0.01
C MET A 76 4.99 -13.15 -1.25
N PRO A 77 4.90 -14.17 -2.13
CA PRO A 77 5.54 -14.14 -3.44
C PRO A 77 5.05 -12.95 -4.27
N LEU A 78 5.95 -12.34 -5.05
CA LEU A 78 5.63 -11.18 -5.88
C LEU A 78 4.47 -11.49 -6.84
N GLU A 79 4.49 -12.68 -7.43
CA GLU A 79 3.49 -13.16 -8.38
C GLU A 79 2.11 -13.26 -7.74
N ALA A 80 2.03 -13.75 -6.50
CA ALA A 80 0.78 -13.86 -5.77
C ALA A 80 0.22 -12.48 -5.43
N TYR A 81 1.08 -11.56 -4.98
CA TYR A 81 0.70 -10.18 -4.68
C TYR A 81 0.14 -9.49 -5.92
N THR A 82 0.88 -9.51 -7.02
CA THR A 82 0.48 -8.93 -8.29
C THR A 82 -0.82 -9.54 -8.81
N TRP A 83 -0.96 -10.87 -8.75
CA TRP A 83 -2.18 -11.54 -9.19
C TRP A 83 -3.40 -11.09 -8.40
N ILE A 84 -3.31 -10.99 -7.07
CA ILE A 84 -4.41 -10.47 -6.25
C ILE A 84 -4.74 -9.03 -6.63
N CYS A 85 -3.72 -8.18 -6.78
CA CYS A 85 -3.90 -6.78 -7.15
C CYS A 85 -4.57 -6.61 -8.52
N ASP A 86 -4.21 -7.43 -9.51
CA ASP A 86 -4.80 -7.40 -10.84
C ASP A 86 -6.24 -7.93 -10.87
N ASN A 87 -6.57 -8.90 -10.02
CA ASN A 87 -7.88 -9.57 -9.99
C ASN A 87 -8.85 -9.00 -8.95
N ARG A 88 -8.45 -8.06 -8.10
CA ARG A 88 -9.31 -7.50 -7.04
C ARG A 88 -10.46 -6.63 -7.56
N MET A 89 -10.38 -6.15 -8.80
CA MET A 89 -11.40 -5.29 -9.41
C MET A 89 -12.08 -5.99 -10.58
N ALA A 90 -13.41 -5.89 -10.64
CA ALA A 90 -14.11 -6.12 -11.91
C ALA A 90 -13.51 -5.16 -12.97
N LYS A 91 -13.30 -5.64 -14.20
CA LYS A 91 -12.55 -4.95 -15.28
C LYS A 91 -12.97 -3.47 -15.46
N ASP A 92 -14.25 -3.17 -15.26
CA ASP A 92 -14.80 -1.81 -15.40
C ASP A 92 -14.32 -0.84 -14.31
N ARG A 93 -14.19 -1.31 -13.07
CA ARG A 93 -13.67 -0.48 -11.96
C ARG A 93 -12.16 -0.29 -12.06
N ALA A 94 -11.40 -1.28 -12.54
CA ALA A 94 -9.98 -1.13 -12.86
C ALA A 94 -9.74 -0.05 -13.91
N LYS A 95 -10.55 -0.04 -14.97
CA LYS A 95 -10.51 0.98 -16.04
C LYS A 95 -10.84 2.38 -15.53
N ALA A 96 -11.85 2.52 -14.65
CA ALA A 96 -12.22 3.78 -14.03
C ALA A 96 -11.13 4.32 -13.08
N SER A 97 -10.50 3.45 -12.29
CA SER A 97 -9.39 3.82 -11.39
C SER A 97 -8.16 4.28 -12.19
N LYS A 98 -7.72 3.47 -13.17
CA LYS A 98 -6.62 3.85 -14.09
C LYS A 98 -6.89 5.20 -14.77
N LYS A 99 -8.11 5.44 -15.25
CA LYS A 99 -8.49 6.72 -15.89
C LYS A 99 -8.49 7.91 -14.93
N ARG A 100 -8.80 7.71 -13.64
CA ARG A 100 -8.83 8.78 -12.63
C ARG A 100 -7.44 9.18 -12.14
N TYR A 101 -6.53 8.22 -12.00
CA TYR A 101 -5.21 8.44 -11.40
C TYR A 101 -4.07 8.56 -12.43
N LEU A 102 -4.18 7.95 -13.62
CA LEU A 102 -3.22 8.12 -14.72
C LEU A 102 -3.66 9.28 -15.64
N LYS A 103 -3.82 10.49 -15.09
CA LYS A 103 -4.08 11.67 -15.92
C LYS A 103 -2.90 11.88 -16.88
N ARG A 104 -3.27 12.12 -18.15
CA ARG A 104 -2.40 12.34 -19.31
C ARG A 104 -1.42 13.49 -19.07
N GLU A 105 -0.21 13.18 -18.64
CA GLU A 105 0.95 14.03 -18.92
C GLU A 105 2.02 13.11 -19.53
N HIS A 106 2.58 13.50 -20.67
CA HIS A 106 3.63 12.81 -21.46
C HIS A 106 3.19 11.84 -22.58
N LEU A 107 2.24 12.23 -23.44
CA LEU A 107 2.30 11.82 -24.85
C LEU A 107 2.72 13.04 -25.68
N PRO A 108 3.90 13.04 -26.33
CA PRO A 108 4.23 14.08 -27.29
C PRO A 108 3.26 13.97 -28.48
N GLN A 109 2.75 15.12 -28.93
CA GLN A 109 1.93 15.24 -30.13
C GLN A 109 2.77 15.01 -31.39
#